data_AF-A0A1I1VTU5-F1
#
_entry.id   AF-A0A1I1VTU5-F1
#
_cell.length_a   1.000
_cell.length_b   1.000
_cell.length_c   1.000
_cell.angle_alpha   90.00
_cell.angle_beta   90.00
_cell.angle_gamma   90.00
#
_symmetry.space_group_name_H-M   'P 1'
#
loop_
_entity.id
_entity.type
_entity.pdbx_description
1 polymer ?
#
loop_
_entity_poly.entity_id
_entity_poly.type
_entity_poly.pdbx_seq_one_letter_code
_entity_poly.pdbx_strand_id
1 'polypeptide(L)'
;MSNLDDILKSRRDTRHFTTDEVPDEVIQKALQAGHWAPSVGLTDATRYFLIKSNEVKTSIKKLFLDYNKKAAELTDNEEQKELYNSLKLEAIEEAPIGLIIAYDRSVLNQFTIGTIGSNEAVKFSSVCAAQNIWLSLTEQGYGMGWVSILNYYQFKKILDLPENIEPLGYFCIGKPATNYNNQPMLQQLHWKQKSEAPICKEISEIHKINIPDFEPNVKTENDNKIDFHKVLQEKIDSKTKPVGSLGTLETLAFQMANVFETLNPKIANPNIVVFAADHGIANHGVSDYPQDVTRQMVNNFLDGGAAINVFCKQNDIKLSIVDAGVNYDFPTNTKLIDCKIAKGTQSFLHVPAMSETEVQLCFEKGKSIVETISKSGSNCIGFGEMGIGNTSTASVLMSLLTDFPLEECVGKGTGVSDEKLIQKQNILKKAIDNYSGQADLLSQLSYFGGFEILQMAGGMLSAFKNKMLILVDGFICTVVFLIASKINPNIKNNAVFCHCSAEKAHIKLLEYLEAKPILNLDLRLGEGTGCAVTFPILKSAEAFLNEMASFESAGISRK
;
A
#
# COMPACT_ATOMS: atom_id res chain seq x y z
N MET A 1 49.69 7.91 -14.12
CA MET A 1 48.68 7.43 -13.17
C MET A 1 47.92 8.66 -12.70
N SER A 2 46.66 8.82 -13.09
CA SER A 2 45.76 9.76 -12.43
C SER A 2 45.56 9.28 -10.99
N ASN A 3 45.54 10.18 -10.01
CA ASN A 3 45.18 9.81 -8.65
C ASN A 3 43.67 9.45 -8.64
N LEU A 4 43.23 8.55 -7.77
CA LEU A 4 41.81 8.19 -7.64
C LEU A 4 40.94 9.43 -7.40
N ASP A 5 41.47 10.41 -6.65
CA ASP A 5 40.82 11.70 -6.42
C ASP A 5 40.52 12.45 -7.71
N ASP A 6 41.43 12.39 -8.70
CA ASP A 6 41.25 13.05 -9.98
C ASP A 6 40.15 12.37 -10.79
N ILE A 7 40.07 11.04 -10.75
CA ILE A 7 39.01 10.25 -11.40
C ILE A 7 37.65 10.55 -10.75
N LEU A 8 37.59 10.57 -9.41
CA LEU A 8 36.38 10.92 -8.67
C LEU A 8 35.91 12.34 -9.01
N LYS A 9 36.86 13.28 -9.11
CA LYS A 9 36.60 14.67 -9.47
C LYS A 9 36.32 14.85 -10.94
N SER A 10 36.75 13.99 -11.87
CA SER A 10 36.53 14.16 -13.31
C SER A 10 35.34 13.36 -13.84
N ARG A 11 34.90 12.31 -13.14
CA ARG A 11 33.72 11.50 -13.52
C ARG A 11 32.48 12.35 -13.69
N ARG A 12 31.80 12.25 -14.83
CA ARG A 12 30.55 12.97 -15.12
C ARG A 12 29.50 12.08 -15.74
N ASP A 13 28.25 12.52 -15.58
CA ASP A 13 27.14 12.03 -16.38
C ASP A 13 27.22 12.60 -17.80
N THR A 14 27.62 11.75 -18.75
CA THR A 14 27.97 12.15 -20.13
C THR A 14 26.76 12.02 -21.04
N ARG A 15 26.39 13.11 -21.73
CA ARG A 15 25.23 13.14 -22.64
C ARG A 15 25.58 13.43 -24.09
N HIS A 16 26.87 13.55 -24.39
CA HIS A 16 27.38 13.79 -25.73
C HIS A 16 28.62 12.92 -25.93
N PHE A 17 28.54 12.04 -26.92
CA PHE A 17 29.58 11.08 -27.25
C PHE A 17 30.08 11.33 -28.67
N THR A 18 31.36 11.04 -28.92
CA THR A 18 31.89 10.92 -30.28
C THR A 18 31.41 9.60 -30.90
N THR A 19 31.52 9.48 -32.22
CA THR A 19 31.23 8.22 -32.94
C THR A 19 32.36 7.20 -32.89
N ASP A 20 33.46 7.49 -32.19
CA ASP A 20 34.58 6.56 -32.00
C ASP A 20 34.12 5.23 -31.41
N GLU A 21 34.60 4.12 -31.97
CA GLU A 21 34.34 2.79 -31.40
C GLU A 21 34.94 2.65 -29.99
N VAL A 22 34.25 1.87 -29.16
CA VAL A 22 34.73 1.51 -27.82
C VAL A 22 35.31 0.09 -27.90
N PRO A 23 36.63 -0.09 -27.67
CA PRO A 23 37.25 -1.41 -27.70
C PRO A 23 36.63 -2.37 -26.68
N ASP A 24 36.52 -3.66 -27.03
CA ASP A 24 35.93 -4.65 -26.13
C ASP A 24 36.73 -4.80 -24.82
N GLU A 25 38.05 -4.62 -24.85
CA GLU A 25 38.92 -4.62 -23.65
C GLU A 25 38.51 -3.53 -22.64
N VAL A 26 38.07 -2.37 -23.13
CA VAL A 26 37.61 -1.26 -22.27
C VAL A 26 36.35 -1.65 -21.52
N ILE A 27 35.42 -2.29 -22.21
CA ILE A 27 34.17 -2.78 -21.63
C ILE A 27 34.44 -3.92 -20.65
N GLN A 28 35.30 -4.87 -21.01
CA GLN A 28 35.66 -5.98 -20.11
C GLN A 28 36.29 -5.47 -18.81
N LYS A 29 37.26 -4.54 -18.89
CA LYS A 29 37.86 -3.91 -17.71
C LYS A 29 36.82 -3.14 -16.88
N ALA A 30 35.87 -2.47 -17.52
CA ALA A 30 34.80 -1.76 -16.82
C ALA A 30 33.85 -2.72 -16.09
N LEU A 31 33.37 -3.78 -16.76
CA LEU A 31 32.49 -4.79 -16.17
C LEU A 31 33.19 -5.55 -15.03
N GLN A 32 34.48 -5.84 -15.17
CA GLN A 32 35.28 -6.45 -14.11
C GLN A 32 35.35 -5.55 -12.87
N ALA A 33 35.52 -4.24 -13.04
CA ALA A 33 35.47 -3.29 -11.93
C ALA A 33 34.08 -3.27 -11.26
N GLY A 34 33.00 -3.36 -12.05
CA GLY A 34 31.64 -3.53 -11.55
C GLY A 34 31.47 -4.80 -10.73
N HIS A 35 32.02 -5.92 -11.17
CA HIS A 35 31.97 -7.20 -10.46
C HIS A 35 32.75 -7.19 -9.13
N TRP A 36 33.81 -6.38 -9.01
CA TRP A 36 34.51 -6.18 -7.74
C TRP A 36 33.77 -5.29 -6.74
N ALA A 37 32.62 -4.72 -7.11
CA ALA A 37 31.85 -3.90 -6.18
C ALA A 37 31.34 -4.73 -4.99
N PRO A 38 31.29 -4.15 -3.78
CA PRO A 38 30.71 -4.84 -2.64
C PRO A 38 29.24 -5.16 -2.90
N SER A 39 28.82 -6.35 -2.46
CA SER A 39 27.42 -6.77 -2.49
C SER A 39 26.95 -7.22 -1.11
N VAL A 40 25.71 -6.86 -0.78
CA VAL A 40 25.07 -7.31 0.46
C VAL A 40 25.04 -8.84 0.49
N GLY A 41 25.47 -9.42 1.60
CA GLY A 41 25.50 -10.87 1.81
C GLY A 41 26.27 -11.67 0.76
N LEU A 42 27.15 -11.04 -0.04
CA LEU A 42 27.80 -11.66 -1.20
C LEU A 42 26.81 -12.27 -2.21
N THR A 43 25.65 -11.63 -2.39
CA THR A 43 24.55 -12.09 -3.26
C THR A 43 24.93 -12.26 -4.73
N ASP A 44 25.93 -11.53 -5.22
CA ASP A 44 26.28 -11.42 -6.65
C ASP A 44 25.04 -11.24 -7.55
N ALA A 45 24.13 -10.36 -7.14
CA ALA A 45 22.83 -10.18 -7.80
C ALA A 45 22.91 -9.34 -9.07
N THR A 46 24.02 -8.64 -9.32
CA THR A 46 24.13 -7.71 -10.45
C THR A 46 24.20 -8.46 -11.78
N ARG A 47 23.48 -7.96 -12.79
CA ARG A 47 23.47 -8.47 -14.17
C ARG A 47 23.76 -7.34 -15.15
N TYR A 48 24.42 -7.67 -16.25
CA TYR A 48 24.83 -6.71 -17.28
C TYR A 48 24.35 -7.17 -18.66
N PHE A 49 23.74 -6.28 -19.43
CA PHE A 49 23.33 -6.55 -20.81
C PHE A 49 23.88 -5.48 -21.76
N LEU A 50 24.67 -5.89 -22.75
CA LEU A 50 25.26 -4.97 -23.72
C LEU A 50 24.36 -4.84 -24.96
N ILE A 51 24.17 -3.61 -25.43
CA ILE A 51 23.32 -3.27 -26.56
C ILE A 51 24.15 -2.53 -27.60
N LYS A 52 24.53 -3.25 -28.65
CA LYS A 52 25.21 -2.69 -29.85
C LYS A 52 24.25 -2.47 -31.02
N SER A 53 23.08 -3.12 -31.04
CA SER A 53 22.10 -3.03 -32.13
C SER A 53 21.43 -1.65 -32.20
N ASN A 54 21.45 -1.02 -33.37
CA ASN A 54 20.78 0.26 -33.63
C ASN A 54 19.26 0.13 -33.55
N GLU A 55 18.68 -0.98 -34.01
CA GLU A 55 17.22 -1.22 -33.95
C GLU A 55 16.72 -1.23 -32.49
N VAL A 56 17.48 -1.89 -31.61
CA VAL A 56 17.17 -1.94 -30.17
C VAL A 56 17.30 -0.55 -29.55
N LYS A 57 18.35 0.21 -29.90
CA LYS A 57 18.53 1.60 -29.43
C LYS A 57 17.39 2.51 -29.86
N THR A 58 16.95 2.44 -31.11
CA THR A 58 15.81 3.23 -31.62
C THR A 58 14.51 2.89 -30.88
N SER A 59 14.30 1.60 -30.56
CA SER A 59 13.14 1.18 -29.77
C SER A 59 13.15 1.74 -28.35
N ILE A 60 14.32 1.72 -27.69
CA ILE A 60 14.50 2.31 -26.35
C ILE A 60 14.34 3.83 -26.39
N LYS A 61 14.87 4.49 -27.42
CA LYS A 61 14.72 5.94 -27.64
C LYS A 61 13.26 6.35 -27.74
N LYS A 62 12.43 5.56 -28.39
CA LYS A 62 10.98 5.81 -28.46
C LYS A 62 10.32 5.78 -27.08
N LEU A 63 10.66 4.79 -26.24
CA LEU A 63 10.17 4.73 -24.85
C LEU A 63 10.60 5.94 -24.03
N PHE A 64 11.84 6.38 -24.21
CA PHE A 64 12.34 7.59 -23.57
C PHE A 64 11.52 8.82 -23.99
N LEU A 65 11.25 9.00 -25.29
CA LEU A 65 10.49 10.16 -25.77
C LEU A 65 9.07 10.21 -25.20
N ASP A 66 8.39 9.06 -25.15
CA ASP A 66 7.03 8.95 -24.60
C ASP A 66 7.01 9.32 -23.11
N TYR A 67 7.98 8.84 -22.33
CA TYR A 67 8.04 9.11 -20.90
C TYR A 67 8.57 10.52 -20.58
N ASN A 68 9.49 11.04 -21.40
CA ASN A 68 10.02 12.40 -21.28
C ASN A 68 8.93 13.45 -21.44
N LYS A 69 7.96 13.22 -22.33
CA LYS A 69 6.77 14.07 -22.46
C LYS A 69 5.97 14.13 -21.16
N LYS A 70 5.72 12.97 -20.54
CA LYS A 70 5.03 12.89 -19.25
C LYS A 70 5.81 13.58 -18.13
N ALA A 71 7.13 13.40 -18.08
CA ALA A 71 7.99 14.03 -17.08
C ALA A 71 7.96 15.57 -17.19
N ALA A 72 7.94 16.12 -18.41
CA ALA A 72 7.81 17.56 -18.61
C ALA A 72 6.46 18.10 -18.09
N GLU A 73 5.37 17.34 -18.25
CA GLU A 73 4.03 17.70 -17.75
C GLU A 73 3.93 17.68 -16.22
N LEU A 74 4.87 17.04 -15.51
CA LEU A 74 4.93 16.93 -14.05
C LEU A 74 5.82 17.98 -13.38
N THR A 75 6.30 18.99 -14.12
CA THR A 75 7.07 20.10 -13.56
C THR A 75 6.19 21.03 -12.72
N ASP A 76 6.79 21.74 -11.76
CA ASP A 76 6.04 22.54 -10.78
C ASP A 76 5.46 23.84 -11.40
N ASN A 77 6.07 24.34 -12.49
CA ASN A 77 5.67 25.55 -13.19
C ASN A 77 6.17 25.59 -14.65
N GLU A 78 5.62 26.50 -15.46
CA GLU A 78 5.93 26.62 -16.90
C GLU A 78 7.38 27.04 -17.17
N GLU A 79 8.00 27.87 -16.33
CA GLU A 79 9.41 28.27 -16.49
C GLU A 79 10.35 27.06 -16.33
N GLN A 80 10.09 26.22 -15.32
CA GLN A 80 10.81 24.97 -15.11
C GLN A 80 10.59 23.98 -16.26
N LYS A 81 9.38 23.95 -16.83
CA LYS A 81 9.03 23.13 -17.99
C LYS A 81 9.79 23.54 -19.25
N GLU A 82 9.87 24.84 -19.54
CA GLU A 82 10.65 25.37 -20.66
C GLU A 82 12.13 25.05 -20.50
N LEU A 83 12.68 25.29 -19.30
CA LEU A 83 14.06 24.97 -18.99
C LEU A 83 14.32 23.46 -19.13
N TYR A 84 13.43 22.61 -18.60
CA TYR A 84 13.52 21.15 -18.71
C TYR A 84 13.56 20.68 -20.18
N ASN A 85 12.67 21.22 -21.03
CA ASN A 85 12.60 20.87 -22.45
C ASN A 85 13.85 21.29 -23.24
N SER A 86 14.62 22.27 -22.75
CA SER A 86 15.89 22.69 -23.36
C SER A 86 17.05 21.72 -23.05
N LEU A 87 16.90 20.85 -22.05
CA LEU A 87 17.97 19.94 -21.63
C LEU A 87 18.05 18.73 -22.55
N LYS A 88 19.26 18.40 -23.01
CA LYS A 88 19.54 17.06 -23.54
C LYS A 88 19.64 16.08 -22.38
N LEU A 89 18.80 15.05 -22.36
CA LEU A 89 18.69 14.11 -21.22
C LEU A 89 19.13 12.68 -21.55
N GLU A 90 19.52 12.41 -22.80
CA GLU A 90 19.96 11.08 -23.23
C GLU A 90 20.97 11.17 -24.39
N ALA A 91 21.55 10.02 -24.74
CA ALA A 91 22.42 9.84 -25.92
C ALA A 91 22.33 8.40 -26.47
N ILE A 92 21.13 7.80 -26.44
CA ILE A 92 20.87 6.37 -26.68
C ILE A 92 21.37 5.93 -28.06
N GLU A 93 21.06 6.71 -29.10
CA GLU A 93 21.42 6.40 -30.48
C GLU A 93 22.83 6.89 -30.85
N GLU A 94 23.31 7.95 -30.18
CA GLU A 94 24.65 8.53 -30.42
C GLU A 94 25.77 7.69 -29.81
N ALA A 95 25.53 7.10 -28.63
CA ALA A 95 26.53 6.34 -27.94
C ALA A 95 26.83 5.02 -28.68
N PRO A 96 28.10 4.68 -28.91
CA PRO A 96 28.49 3.41 -29.56
C PRO A 96 27.92 2.18 -28.84
N ILE A 97 27.85 2.21 -27.50
CA ILE A 97 27.40 1.07 -26.70
C ILE A 97 26.30 1.51 -25.72
N GLY A 98 25.22 0.74 -25.67
CA GLY A 98 24.28 0.73 -24.54
C GLY A 98 24.65 -0.36 -23.54
N LEU A 99 24.47 -0.09 -22.26
CA LEU A 99 24.63 -1.04 -21.18
C LEU A 99 23.40 -0.98 -20.27
N ILE A 100 22.80 -2.12 -19.98
CA ILE A 100 21.81 -2.25 -18.91
C ILE A 100 22.53 -2.84 -17.71
N ILE A 101 22.44 -2.14 -16.59
CA ILE A 101 22.82 -2.69 -15.29
C ILE A 101 21.51 -3.02 -14.58
N ALA A 102 21.37 -4.26 -14.14
CA ALA A 102 20.18 -4.78 -13.48
C ALA A 102 20.56 -5.57 -12.24
N TYR A 103 19.58 -5.87 -11.40
CA TYR A 103 19.73 -6.78 -10.28
C TYR A 103 18.70 -7.91 -10.36
N ASP A 104 19.13 -9.10 -9.95
CA ASP A 104 18.32 -10.31 -9.92
C ASP A 104 17.62 -10.42 -8.57
N ARG A 105 16.29 -10.23 -8.56
CA ARG A 105 15.49 -10.36 -7.32
C ARG A 105 15.36 -11.79 -6.84
N SER A 106 15.63 -12.80 -7.69
CA SER A 106 15.46 -14.21 -7.29
C SER A 106 16.41 -14.62 -6.16
N VAL A 107 17.49 -13.88 -5.92
CA VAL A 107 18.38 -14.08 -4.77
C VAL A 107 17.66 -13.90 -3.42
N LEU A 108 16.53 -13.18 -3.41
CA LEU A 108 15.69 -12.99 -2.22
C LEU A 108 14.77 -14.19 -1.94
N ASN A 109 14.69 -15.15 -2.86
CA ASN A 109 13.90 -16.38 -2.65
C ASN A 109 14.58 -17.33 -1.65
N GLN A 110 15.83 -17.05 -1.27
CA GLN A 110 16.60 -17.80 -0.27
C GLN A 110 17.15 -16.83 0.78
N PHE A 111 17.37 -17.35 1.99
CA PHE A 111 17.96 -16.56 3.07
C PHE A 111 19.31 -15.98 2.63
N THR A 112 19.43 -14.65 2.70
CA THR A 112 20.69 -13.97 2.48
C THR A 112 20.95 -12.96 3.60
N ILE A 113 22.19 -12.93 4.09
CA ILE A 113 22.59 -12.03 5.17
C ILE A 113 22.44 -10.57 4.70
N GLY A 114 21.77 -9.75 5.49
CA GLY A 114 21.62 -8.31 5.24
C GLY A 114 20.45 -7.91 4.32
N THR A 115 19.68 -8.86 3.77
CA THR A 115 18.52 -8.54 2.91
C THR A 115 17.19 -8.50 3.66
N ILE A 116 17.10 -9.10 4.85
CA ILE A 116 15.86 -9.26 5.63
C ILE A 116 15.29 -7.93 6.13
N GLY A 117 16.13 -6.93 6.40
CA GLY A 117 15.70 -5.60 6.84
C GLY A 117 15.47 -4.59 5.71
N SER A 118 15.96 -4.88 4.50
CA SER A 118 15.80 -4.01 3.32
C SER A 118 16.10 -4.78 2.05
N ASN A 119 15.04 -5.14 1.32
CA ASN A 119 15.16 -5.73 -0.01
C ASN A 119 15.90 -4.79 -1.00
N GLU A 120 15.92 -3.48 -0.74
CA GLU A 120 16.65 -2.49 -1.56
C GLU A 120 18.18 -2.65 -1.46
N ALA A 121 18.71 -3.35 -0.45
CA ALA A 121 20.15 -3.57 -0.33
C ALA A 121 20.74 -4.30 -1.54
N VAL A 122 19.95 -5.17 -2.18
CA VAL A 122 20.34 -5.85 -3.43
C VAL A 122 20.49 -4.84 -4.57
N LYS A 123 19.53 -3.92 -4.71
CA LYS A 123 19.59 -2.81 -5.66
C LYS A 123 20.79 -1.91 -5.40
N PHE A 124 21.06 -1.56 -4.13
CA PHE A 124 22.20 -0.72 -3.75
C PHE A 124 23.55 -1.38 -4.07
N SER A 125 23.63 -2.71 -3.99
CA SER A 125 24.82 -3.46 -4.41
C SER A 125 25.10 -3.25 -5.91
N SER A 126 24.06 -3.26 -6.74
CA SER A 126 24.20 -2.96 -8.17
C SER A 126 24.49 -1.48 -8.45
N VAL A 127 24.07 -0.55 -7.58
CA VAL A 127 24.47 0.87 -7.66
C VAL A 127 25.98 1.03 -7.40
N CYS A 128 26.55 0.30 -6.45
CA CYS A 128 28.00 0.26 -6.24
C CYS A 128 28.73 -0.27 -7.49
N ALA A 129 28.20 -1.31 -8.14
CA ALA A 129 28.75 -1.82 -9.39
C ALA A 129 28.71 -0.78 -10.52
N ALA A 130 27.59 -0.07 -10.67
CA ALA A 130 27.47 1.02 -11.64
C ALA A 130 28.49 2.13 -11.40
N GLN A 131 28.73 2.50 -10.13
CA GLN A 131 29.74 3.50 -9.77
C GLN A 131 31.16 3.03 -10.13
N ASN A 132 31.52 1.77 -9.86
CA ASN A 132 32.83 1.22 -10.21
C ASN A 132 33.05 1.19 -11.73
N ILE A 133 32.04 0.77 -12.50
CA ILE A 133 32.07 0.83 -13.97
C ILE A 133 32.35 2.25 -14.45
N TRP A 134 31.66 3.24 -13.87
CA TRP A 134 31.82 4.65 -14.22
C TRP A 134 33.25 5.17 -13.96
N LEU A 135 33.84 4.80 -12.82
CA LEU A 135 35.20 5.18 -12.47
C LEU A 135 36.23 4.50 -13.39
N SER A 136 36.03 3.21 -13.69
CA SER A 136 36.88 2.45 -14.60
C SER A 136 36.83 3.01 -16.03
N LEU A 137 35.65 3.38 -16.54
CA LEU A 137 35.54 4.03 -17.85
C LEU A 137 36.24 5.40 -17.85
N THR A 138 36.06 6.19 -16.78
CA THR A 138 36.68 7.52 -16.65
C THR A 138 38.21 7.42 -16.63
N GLU A 139 38.78 6.44 -15.92
CA GLU A 139 40.23 6.16 -15.90
C GLU A 139 40.78 5.83 -17.29
N GLN A 140 39.99 5.13 -18.10
CA GLN A 140 40.33 4.73 -19.46
C GLN A 140 40.09 5.82 -20.51
N GLY A 141 39.59 7.01 -20.11
CA GLY A 141 39.28 8.12 -21.03
C GLY A 141 37.90 8.01 -21.71
N TYR A 142 37.02 7.15 -21.22
CA TYR A 142 35.65 6.97 -21.69
C TYR A 142 34.64 7.55 -20.69
N GLY A 143 33.42 7.81 -21.17
CA GLY A 143 32.31 8.30 -20.38
C GLY A 143 31.19 7.27 -20.29
N MET A 144 30.38 7.43 -19.25
CA MET A 144 29.08 6.78 -19.14
C MET A 144 28.01 7.87 -18.94
N GLY A 145 26.80 7.62 -19.45
CA GLY A 145 25.64 8.50 -19.33
C GLY A 145 24.42 7.72 -18.87
N TRP A 146 23.73 8.17 -17.83
CA TRP A 146 22.55 7.45 -17.31
C TRP A 146 21.26 8.04 -17.86
N VAL A 147 20.51 7.21 -18.57
CA VAL A 147 19.12 7.48 -18.96
C VAL A 147 18.17 6.85 -17.94
N SER A 148 17.58 7.69 -17.09
CA SER A 148 16.67 7.28 -16.01
C SER A 148 15.18 7.43 -16.36
N ILE A 149 14.86 8.06 -17.49
CA ILE A 149 13.50 8.43 -17.89
C ILE A 149 12.91 7.36 -18.80
N LEU A 150 12.60 6.19 -18.24
CA LEU A 150 12.10 5.04 -18.97
C LEU A 150 10.92 4.39 -18.22
N ASN A 151 9.92 3.94 -18.97
CA ASN A 151 8.90 3.03 -18.44
C ASN A 151 9.51 1.62 -18.34
N TYR A 152 9.99 1.23 -17.15
CA TYR A 152 10.68 -0.04 -16.96
C TYR A 152 9.81 -1.28 -17.26
N TYR A 153 8.49 -1.18 -17.16
CA TYR A 153 7.59 -2.28 -17.54
C TYR A 153 7.62 -2.53 -19.05
N GLN A 154 7.44 -1.48 -19.86
CA GLN A 154 7.52 -1.59 -21.33
C GLN A 154 8.95 -1.90 -21.79
N PHE A 155 9.94 -1.34 -21.10
CA PHE A 155 11.35 -1.58 -21.36
C PHE A 155 11.72 -3.06 -21.19
N LYS A 156 11.31 -3.70 -20.08
CA LYS A 156 11.51 -5.15 -19.87
C LYS A 156 10.83 -5.97 -20.96
N LYS A 157 9.60 -5.61 -21.35
CA LYS A 157 8.84 -6.31 -22.40
C LYS A 157 9.51 -6.24 -23.78
N ILE A 158 9.99 -5.07 -24.19
CA ILE A 158 10.63 -4.90 -25.52
C ILE A 158 11.96 -5.66 -25.61
N LEU A 159 12.64 -5.84 -24.47
CA LEU A 159 13.94 -6.50 -24.38
C LEU A 159 13.86 -7.97 -23.95
N ASP A 160 12.66 -8.49 -23.74
CA ASP A 160 12.41 -9.85 -23.25
C ASP A 160 13.23 -10.19 -21.98
N LEU A 161 13.31 -9.24 -21.05
CA LEU A 161 14.01 -9.45 -19.78
C LEU A 161 13.17 -10.32 -18.84
N PRO A 162 13.76 -11.32 -18.15
CA PRO A 162 13.03 -12.15 -17.20
C PRO A 162 12.35 -11.33 -16.10
N GLU A 163 11.20 -11.79 -15.59
CA GLU A 163 10.43 -11.06 -14.59
C GLU A 163 11.22 -10.75 -13.32
N ASN A 164 12.11 -11.65 -12.90
CA ASN A 164 12.96 -11.47 -11.72
C ASN A 164 14.13 -10.47 -11.91
N ILE A 165 14.42 -10.03 -13.14
CA ILE A 165 15.49 -9.09 -13.44
C ILE A 165 14.94 -7.66 -13.43
N GLU A 166 15.45 -6.83 -12.52
CA GLU A 166 15.06 -5.42 -12.39
C GLU A 166 16.16 -4.49 -12.90
N PRO A 167 15.94 -3.72 -13.97
CA PRO A 167 16.90 -2.74 -14.45
C PRO A 167 17.09 -1.59 -13.46
N LEU A 168 18.35 -1.21 -13.19
CA LEU A 168 18.67 0.08 -12.55
C LEU A 168 18.49 1.23 -13.54
N GLY A 169 18.78 0.99 -14.81
CA GLY A 169 18.74 2.00 -15.86
C GLY A 169 19.40 1.54 -17.15
N TYR A 170 19.27 2.40 -18.16
CA TYR A 170 20.01 2.28 -19.42
C TYR A 170 21.18 3.27 -19.41
N PHE A 171 22.37 2.77 -19.69
CA PHE A 171 23.62 3.52 -19.64
C PHE A 171 24.23 3.61 -21.04
N CYS A 172 24.53 4.82 -21.48
CA CYS A 172 25.22 5.12 -22.73
C CYS A 172 26.74 5.13 -22.47
N ILE A 173 27.53 4.43 -23.28
CA ILE A 173 29.00 4.36 -23.15
C ILE A 173 29.66 4.76 -24.47
N GLY A 174 30.67 5.64 -24.37
CA GLY A 174 31.44 6.14 -25.50
C GLY A 174 32.54 7.10 -25.04
N LYS A 175 33.34 7.62 -25.98
CA LYS A 175 34.25 8.73 -25.66
C LYS A 175 33.46 10.04 -25.54
N PRO A 176 33.68 10.85 -24.48
CA PRO A 176 33.00 12.13 -24.33
C PRO A 176 33.35 13.08 -25.47
N ALA A 177 32.34 13.70 -26.11
CA ALA A 177 32.56 14.70 -27.17
C ALA A 177 33.04 16.06 -26.62
N THR A 178 32.94 16.27 -25.30
CA THR A 178 33.36 17.49 -24.61
C THR A 178 33.76 17.15 -23.18
N ASN A 179 34.71 17.91 -22.63
CA ASN A 179 35.13 17.80 -21.23
C ASN A 179 34.36 18.75 -20.30
N TYR A 180 33.41 19.53 -20.85
CA TYR A 180 32.60 20.52 -20.12
C TYR A 180 33.41 21.41 -19.16
N ASN A 181 34.63 21.83 -19.51
CA ASN A 181 35.51 22.60 -18.61
C ASN A 181 35.63 22.00 -17.19
N ASN A 182 35.54 20.67 -17.07
CA ASN A 182 35.50 19.94 -15.80
C ASN A 182 34.33 20.29 -14.86
N GLN A 183 33.21 20.82 -15.35
CA GLN A 183 32.01 21.15 -14.57
C GLN A 183 30.78 20.31 -15.01
N PRO A 184 29.88 19.87 -14.11
CA PRO A 184 28.64 19.20 -14.50
C PRO A 184 27.78 20.03 -15.46
N MET A 185 27.27 19.42 -16.54
CA MET A 185 26.47 20.10 -17.56
C MET A 185 25.26 20.87 -16.99
N LEU A 186 24.55 20.29 -16.01
CA LEU A 186 23.41 20.94 -15.37
C LEU A 186 23.79 22.19 -14.58
N GLN A 187 25.04 22.28 -14.08
CA GLN A 187 25.53 23.50 -13.43
C GLN A 187 25.85 24.59 -14.46
N GLN A 188 26.38 24.21 -15.63
CA GLN A 188 26.65 25.14 -16.73
C GLN A 188 25.36 25.69 -17.34
N LEU A 189 24.31 24.88 -17.37
CA LEU A 189 22.98 25.27 -17.83
C LEU A 189 22.14 25.91 -16.70
N HIS A 190 22.75 26.28 -15.57
CA HIS A 190 22.11 26.96 -14.44
C HIS A 190 20.89 26.23 -13.83
N TRP A 191 20.76 24.91 -14.03
CA TRP A 191 19.66 24.11 -13.47
C TRP A 191 19.76 23.97 -11.94
N LYS A 192 20.96 23.65 -11.43
CA LYS A 192 21.23 23.51 -9.98
C LYS A 192 22.73 23.57 -9.71
N GLN A 193 23.15 24.17 -8.59
CA GLN A 193 24.53 24.13 -8.11
C GLN A 193 24.74 23.07 -7.03
N LYS A 194 25.84 22.31 -7.11
CA LYS A 194 26.25 21.35 -6.08
C LYS A 194 26.98 22.06 -4.94
N SER A 195 26.71 21.64 -3.70
CA SER A 195 27.48 22.07 -2.52
C SER A 195 28.96 21.68 -2.64
N GLU A 196 29.87 22.53 -2.15
CA GLU A 196 31.31 22.28 -2.13
C GLU A 196 31.71 21.21 -1.10
N ALA A 197 30.96 21.11 0.00
CA ALA A 197 31.21 20.18 1.10
C ALA A 197 29.96 19.34 1.43
N PRO A 198 30.13 18.11 1.96
CA PRO A 198 29.01 17.32 2.47
C PRO A 198 28.41 17.98 3.72
N ILE A 199 27.09 17.87 3.89
CA ILE A 199 26.42 18.25 5.13
C ILE A 199 26.54 17.05 6.08
N CYS A 200 27.28 17.23 7.17
CA CYS A 200 27.43 16.23 8.23
C CYS A 200 26.81 16.75 9.52
N LYS A 201 25.91 15.97 10.12
CA LYS A 201 25.32 16.24 11.42
C LYS A 201 25.56 15.02 12.30
N GLU A 202 26.21 15.21 13.44
CA GLU A 202 26.33 14.17 14.46
C GLU A 202 24.97 13.95 15.13
N ILE A 203 24.56 12.69 15.28
CA ILE A 203 23.36 12.28 16.01
C ILE A 203 23.85 11.69 17.34
N SER A 204 23.77 12.47 18.41
CA SER A 204 24.21 12.07 19.77
C SER A 204 23.06 11.67 20.69
N GLU A 205 21.81 11.84 20.24
CA GLU A 205 20.61 11.60 21.03
C GLU A 205 19.80 10.45 20.44
N ILE A 206 19.32 9.56 21.30
CA ILE A 206 18.37 8.49 20.95
C ILE A 206 16.97 8.97 21.33
N HIS A 207 16.11 9.18 20.34
CA HIS A 207 14.69 9.39 20.60
C HIS A 207 14.03 8.05 20.92
N LYS A 208 13.60 7.87 22.18
CA LYS A 208 12.74 6.74 22.54
C LYS A 208 11.37 6.96 21.93
N ILE A 209 11.00 6.17 20.93
CA ILE A 209 9.62 6.09 20.45
C ILE A 209 8.87 5.23 21.46
N ASN A 210 8.06 5.86 22.31
CA ASN A 210 7.11 5.13 23.14
C ASN A 210 5.92 4.76 22.25
N ILE A 211 5.91 3.54 21.71
CA ILE A 211 4.69 2.99 21.14
C ILE A 211 3.83 2.56 22.33
N PRO A 212 2.62 3.10 22.53
CA PRO A 212 1.81 2.76 23.69
C PRO A 212 1.61 1.25 23.76
N ASP A 213 1.84 0.67 24.94
CA ASP A 213 1.51 -0.74 25.17
C ASP A 213 0.04 -0.98 24.84
N PHE A 214 -0.20 -2.15 24.26
CA PHE A 214 -1.53 -2.64 23.98
C PHE A 214 -2.29 -2.84 25.30
N GLU A 215 -3.06 -1.84 25.75
CA GLU A 215 -3.91 -1.96 26.94
C GLU A 215 -5.34 -2.36 26.53
N PRO A 216 -5.78 -3.62 26.74
CA PRO A 216 -7.10 -4.10 26.34
C PRO A 216 -8.24 -3.67 27.27
N ASN A 217 -8.02 -2.80 28.27
CA ASN A 217 -9.03 -2.48 29.27
C ASN A 217 -9.46 -1.02 29.23
N VAL A 218 -10.70 -0.78 28.84
CA VAL A 218 -11.42 0.47 29.12
C VAL A 218 -12.52 0.17 30.12
N LYS A 219 -12.47 0.82 31.29
CA LYS A 219 -13.48 0.72 32.35
C LYS A 219 -14.82 1.28 31.85
N THR A 220 -15.91 0.60 32.22
CA THR A 220 -17.29 1.01 31.97
C THR A 220 -17.76 2.00 33.05
N GLU A 221 -18.18 3.20 32.62
CA GLU A 221 -19.01 4.11 33.42
C GLU A 221 -20.49 3.84 33.07
N ASN A 222 -21.33 3.55 34.06
CA ASN A 222 -22.64 2.91 33.82
C ASN A 222 -23.87 3.62 34.38
N ASP A 223 -23.75 4.72 35.14
CA ASP A 223 -24.91 5.17 35.93
C ASP A 223 -25.87 6.13 35.19
N ASN A 224 -25.48 6.75 34.06
CA ASN A 224 -26.34 7.69 33.31
C ASN A 224 -26.95 7.13 31.99
N LYS A 225 -26.62 5.90 31.56
CA LYS A 225 -27.05 5.37 30.24
C LYS A 225 -28.49 4.86 30.20
N ILE A 226 -29.02 4.39 31.33
CA ILE A 226 -30.33 3.72 31.38
C ILE A 226 -31.47 4.69 31.03
N ASP A 227 -31.40 5.94 31.50
CA ASP A 227 -32.44 6.94 31.24
C ASP A 227 -32.45 7.39 29.77
N PHE A 228 -31.27 7.60 29.16
CA PHE A 228 -31.16 7.97 27.75
C PHE A 228 -31.72 6.90 26.81
N HIS A 229 -31.41 5.62 27.06
CA HIS A 229 -31.90 4.51 26.22
C HIS A 229 -33.43 4.42 26.22
N LYS A 230 -34.03 4.62 27.39
CA LYS A 230 -35.49 4.62 27.55
C LYS A 230 -36.13 5.78 26.78
N VAL A 231 -35.63 7.00 26.97
CA VAL A 231 -36.14 8.19 26.26
C VAL A 231 -35.97 8.06 24.74
N LEU A 232 -34.85 7.49 24.29
CA LEU A 232 -34.60 7.23 22.87
C LEU A 232 -35.58 6.20 22.29
N GLN A 233 -35.83 5.10 23.00
CA GLN A 233 -36.79 4.09 22.58
C GLN A 233 -38.22 4.67 22.53
N GLU A 234 -38.63 5.43 23.55
CA GLU A 234 -39.91 6.14 23.56
C GLU A 234 -40.05 7.10 22.37
N LYS A 235 -38.97 7.82 22.02
CA LYS A 235 -38.97 8.70 20.85
C LYS A 235 -39.19 7.91 19.55
N ILE A 236 -38.51 6.79 19.37
CA ILE A 236 -38.67 5.91 18.19
C ILE A 236 -40.10 5.35 18.12
N ASP A 237 -40.64 4.88 19.25
CA ASP A 237 -41.97 4.26 19.31
C ASP A 237 -43.11 5.27 19.21
N SER A 238 -42.84 6.53 19.54
CA SER A 238 -43.81 7.62 19.41
C SER A 238 -44.00 8.13 17.97
N LYS A 239 -43.12 7.75 17.04
CA LYS A 239 -43.26 8.11 15.61
C LYS A 239 -44.56 7.54 15.04
N THR A 240 -45.15 8.20 14.04
CA THR A 240 -46.46 7.85 13.44
C THR A 240 -46.45 6.54 12.63
N LYS A 241 -46.08 5.43 13.29
CA LYS A 241 -45.96 4.08 12.75
C LYS A 241 -46.27 3.03 13.83
N PRO A 242 -46.71 1.82 13.48
CA PRO A 242 -46.75 0.71 14.43
C PRO A 242 -45.36 0.41 14.99
N VAL A 243 -45.25 0.07 16.28
CA VAL A 243 -43.97 -0.27 16.93
C VAL A 243 -43.24 -1.36 16.14
N GLY A 244 -41.96 -1.12 15.82
CA GLY A 244 -41.10 -2.05 15.07
C GLY A 244 -41.37 -2.14 13.55
N SER A 245 -42.34 -1.40 12.99
CA SER A 245 -42.71 -1.58 11.58
C SER A 245 -41.65 -1.13 10.57
N LEU A 246 -40.66 -0.31 10.98
CA LEU A 246 -39.54 0.09 10.13
C LEU A 246 -38.32 -0.85 10.27
N GLY A 247 -38.43 -1.90 11.10
CA GLY A 247 -37.44 -2.98 11.19
C GLY A 247 -36.01 -2.49 11.46
N THR A 248 -35.08 -2.89 10.59
CA THR A 248 -33.64 -2.56 10.71
C THR A 248 -33.38 -1.05 10.80
N LEU A 249 -34.20 -0.20 10.18
CA LEU A 249 -34.02 1.25 10.28
C LEU A 249 -34.13 1.73 11.73
N GLU A 250 -35.07 1.18 12.51
CA GLU A 250 -35.23 1.54 13.94
C GLU A 250 -34.00 1.16 14.74
N THR A 251 -33.45 -0.04 14.50
CA THR A 251 -32.21 -0.51 15.13
C THR A 251 -31.03 0.40 14.80
N LEU A 252 -30.88 0.80 13.52
CA LEU A 252 -29.80 1.68 13.08
C LEU A 252 -29.92 3.08 13.66
N ALA A 253 -31.12 3.66 13.71
CA ALA A 253 -31.32 4.97 14.32
C ALA A 253 -31.06 4.95 15.83
N PHE A 254 -31.49 3.89 16.52
CA PHE A 254 -31.15 3.69 17.93
C PHE A 254 -29.64 3.61 18.14
N GLN A 255 -28.95 2.80 17.32
CA GLN A 255 -27.50 2.66 17.39
C GLN A 255 -26.77 3.98 17.15
N MET A 256 -27.11 4.71 16.09
CA MET A 256 -26.52 6.02 15.79
C MET A 256 -26.77 7.03 16.92
N ALA A 257 -28.00 7.11 17.44
CA ALA A 257 -28.34 7.98 18.55
C ALA A 257 -27.56 7.64 19.83
N ASN A 258 -27.33 6.35 20.11
CA ASN A 258 -26.52 5.90 21.23
C ASN A 258 -25.03 6.22 21.03
N VAL A 259 -24.47 5.97 19.85
CA VAL A 259 -23.06 6.26 19.53
C VAL A 259 -22.78 7.77 19.58
N PHE A 260 -23.66 8.57 19.00
CA PHE A 260 -23.54 10.03 18.98
C PHE A 260 -24.07 10.71 20.26
N GLU A 261 -24.61 9.92 21.19
CA GLU A 261 -25.18 10.39 22.46
C GLU A 261 -26.20 11.53 22.30
N THR A 262 -27.10 11.39 21.32
CA THR A 262 -28.11 12.42 21.00
C THR A 262 -29.42 11.80 20.53
N LEU A 263 -30.54 12.41 20.91
CA LEU A 263 -31.87 12.00 20.44
C LEU A 263 -32.14 12.41 18.98
N ASN A 264 -31.26 13.20 18.36
CA ASN A 264 -31.37 13.62 16.97
C ASN A 264 -30.04 13.32 16.24
N PRO A 265 -29.71 12.04 16.00
CA PRO A 265 -28.44 11.68 15.39
C PRO A 265 -28.34 12.28 13.99
N LYS A 266 -27.14 12.74 13.61
CA LYS A 266 -26.84 13.20 12.25
C LYS A 266 -25.46 12.75 11.85
N ILE A 267 -25.34 12.09 10.71
CA ILE A 267 -24.04 11.76 10.13
C ILE A 267 -23.42 13.03 9.54
N ALA A 268 -22.20 13.33 9.97
CA ALA A 268 -21.40 14.48 9.55
C ALA A 268 -20.08 14.01 8.92
N ASN A 269 -19.74 14.60 7.78
CA ASN A 269 -18.50 14.39 7.04
C ASN A 269 -18.13 12.89 6.91
N PRO A 270 -18.98 12.04 6.30
CA PRO A 270 -18.70 10.61 6.19
C PRO A 270 -17.40 10.37 5.40
N ASN A 271 -16.56 9.47 5.91
CA ASN A 271 -15.30 9.09 5.27
C ASN A 271 -15.27 7.59 4.97
N ILE A 272 -14.64 7.20 3.85
CA ILE A 272 -14.17 5.83 3.63
C ILE A 272 -12.68 5.87 3.39
N VAL A 273 -11.95 4.97 4.04
CA VAL A 273 -10.49 4.86 3.94
C VAL A 273 -10.13 3.49 3.41
N VAL A 274 -9.45 3.45 2.26
CA VAL A 274 -8.97 2.21 1.65
C VAL A 274 -7.48 2.04 1.97
N PHE A 275 -7.14 0.96 2.66
CA PHE A 275 -5.77 0.61 3.01
C PHE A 275 -5.22 -0.44 2.05
N ALA A 276 -4.06 -0.15 1.45
CA ALA A 276 -3.44 -1.03 0.48
C ALA A 276 -2.09 -1.59 0.97
N ALA A 277 -1.91 -2.90 0.88
CA ALA A 277 -0.62 -3.56 1.16
C ALA A 277 -0.50 -4.89 0.40
N ASP A 278 0.74 -5.27 0.10
CA ASP A 278 1.06 -6.56 -0.51
C ASP A 278 1.37 -7.64 0.53
N HIS A 279 1.04 -8.90 0.21
CA HIS A 279 1.26 -10.02 1.12
C HIS A 279 2.30 -10.99 0.58
N GLY A 280 3.29 -11.35 1.40
CA GLY A 280 4.34 -12.29 0.99
C GLY A 280 3.81 -13.67 0.61
N ILE A 281 2.69 -14.10 1.20
CA ILE A 281 2.04 -15.38 0.87
C ILE A 281 1.58 -15.45 -0.61
N ALA A 282 1.33 -14.31 -1.26
CA ALA A 282 0.93 -14.22 -2.65
C ALA A 282 1.92 -14.90 -3.62
N ASN A 283 3.22 -14.94 -3.25
CA ASN A 283 4.29 -15.53 -4.04
C ASN A 283 4.18 -17.07 -4.18
N HIS A 284 3.25 -17.71 -3.46
CA HIS A 284 3.10 -19.16 -3.44
C HIS A 284 1.85 -19.67 -4.17
N GLY A 285 1.22 -18.83 -5.01
CA GLY A 285 0.09 -19.26 -5.85
C GLY A 285 -1.25 -19.30 -5.12
N VAL A 286 -1.43 -18.47 -4.10
CA VAL A 286 -2.72 -18.34 -3.37
C VAL A 286 -3.70 -17.33 -4.00
N SER A 287 -3.29 -16.68 -5.09
CA SER A 287 -4.09 -15.76 -5.89
C SER A 287 -3.87 -16.00 -7.38
N ASP A 288 -4.89 -15.73 -8.19
CA ASP A 288 -4.83 -15.78 -9.66
C ASP A 288 -4.25 -14.52 -10.28
N TYR A 289 -4.09 -13.46 -9.49
CA TYR A 289 -3.60 -12.16 -9.96
C TYR A 289 -2.14 -11.96 -9.56
N PRO A 290 -1.31 -11.35 -10.43
CA PRO A 290 0.05 -10.99 -10.08
C PRO A 290 0.05 -9.89 -9.01
N GLN A 291 1.07 -9.88 -8.16
CA GLN A 291 1.18 -8.94 -7.04
C GLN A 291 1.16 -7.46 -7.49
N ASP A 292 1.64 -7.18 -8.71
CA ASP A 292 1.59 -5.87 -9.36
C ASP A 292 0.18 -5.24 -9.45
N VAL A 293 -0.89 -6.06 -9.36
CA VAL A 293 -2.28 -5.58 -9.39
C VAL A 293 -2.59 -4.66 -8.21
N THR A 294 -1.99 -4.87 -7.03
CA THR A 294 -2.20 -3.99 -5.86
C THR A 294 -1.87 -2.54 -6.21
N ARG A 295 -0.67 -2.29 -6.75
CA ARG A 295 -0.25 -0.96 -7.19
C ARG A 295 -1.13 -0.41 -8.32
N GLN A 296 -1.50 -1.26 -9.29
CA GLN A 296 -2.35 -0.83 -10.41
C GLN A 296 -3.73 -0.36 -9.91
N MET A 297 -4.31 -1.06 -8.94
CA MET A 297 -5.56 -0.65 -8.32
C MET A 297 -5.40 0.61 -7.47
N VAL A 298 -4.28 0.79 -6.76
CA VAL A 298 -3.99 2.06 -6.07
C VAL A 298 -3.97 3.23 -7.05
N ASN A 299 -3.30 3.08 -8.21
CA ASN A 299 -3.36 4.11 -9.25
C ASN A 299 -4.79 4.33 -9.77
N ASN A 300 -5.56 3.25 -9.96
CA ASN A 300 -6.97 3.36 -10.38
C ASN A 300 -7.84 4.11 -9.34
N PHE A 301 -7.60 3.91 -8.04
CA PHE A 301 -8.28 4.67 -6.98
C PHE A 301 -7.91 6.15 -7.05
N LEU A 302 -6.64 6.46 -7.25
CA LEU A 302 -6.14 7.83 -7.35
C LEU A 302 -6.67 8.56 -8.59
N ASP A 303 -6.85 7.83 -9.69
CA ASP A 303 -7.42 8.32 -10.95
C ASP A 303 -8.96 8.41 -10.92
N GLY A 304 -9.60 7.89 -9.87
CA GLY A 304 -11.05 7.95 -9.70
C GLY A 304 -11.83 6.85 -10.45
N GLY A 305 -11.16 5.81 -10.92
CA GLY A 305 -11.72 4.81 -11.83
C GLY A 305 -12.30 3.55 -11.18
N ALA A 306 -12.17 3.36 -9.86
CA ALA A 306 -12.69 2.16 -9.20
C ALA A 306 -14.16 2.31 -8.76
N ALA A 307 -14.79 1.19 -8.41
CA ALA A 307 -16.18 1.17 -7.95
C ALA A 307 -16.38 2.01 -6.69
N ILE A 308 -15.43 1.93 -5.73
CA ILE A 308 -15.50 2.73 -4.52
C ILE A 308 -15.47 4.24 -4.81
N ASN A 309 -14.72 4.70 -5.81
CA ASN A 309 -14.71 6.10 -6.22
C ASN A 309 -16.09 6.55 -6.69
N VAL A 310 -16.73 5.74 -7.52
CA VAL A 310 -18.07 6.02 -8.07
C VAL A 310 -19.10 6.10 -6.95
N PHE A 311 -19.12 5.13 -6.04
CA PHE A 311 -20.11 5.09 -4.95
C PHE A 311 -19.85 6.16 -3.88
N CYS A 312 -18.59 6.48 -3.59
CA CYS A 312 -18.27 7.60 -2.69
C CYS A 312 -18.75 8.94 -3.29
N LYS A 313 -18.48 9.17 -4.59
CA LYS A 313 -18.94 10.38 -5.29
C LYS A 313 -20.46 10.47 -5.33
N GLN A 314 -21.16 9.36 -5.57
CA GLN A 314 -22.63 9.32 -5.57
C GLN A 314 -23.22 9.75 -4.23
N ASN A 315 -22.58 9.37 -3.12
CA ASN A 315 -23.10 9.52 -1.77
C ASN A 315 -22.47 10.68 -0.99
N ASP A 316 -21.66 11.53 -1.65
CA ASP A 316 -20.89 12.61 -1.03
C ASP A 316 -20.05 12.14 0.17
N ILE A 317 -19.37 11.01 -0.01
CA ILE A 317 -18.47 10.41 0.98
C ILE A 317 -17.04 10.75 0.59
N LYS A 318 -16.25 11.25 1.54
CA LYS A 318 -14.84 11.52 1.32
C LYS A 318 -14.06 10.20 1.27
N LEU A 319 -13.35 9.96 0.17
CA LEU A 319 -12.49 8.79 -0.01
C LEU A 319 -11.02 9.15 0.23
N SER A 320 -10.33 8.37 1.05
CA SER A 320 -8.88 8.47 1.27
C SER A 320 -8.21 7.13 0.97
N ILE A 321 -7.06 7.17 0.30
CA ILE A 321 -6.26 5.98 -0.02
C ILE A 321 -5.00 6.00 0.83
N VAL A 322 -4.68 4.87 1.46
CA VAL A 322 -3.53 4.70 2.35
C VAL A 322 -2.61 3.64 1.76
N ASP A 323 -1.34 3.98 1.58
CA ASP A 323 -0.30 2.99 1.35
C ASP A 323 0.15 2.46 2.71
N ALA A 324 -0.35 1.29 3.09
CA ALA A 324 0.02 0.62 4.32
C ALA A 324 1.26 -0.27 4.14
N GLY A 325 1.53 -0.70 2.91
CA GLY A 325 2.59 -1.67 2.64
C GLY A 325 2.66 -2.15 1.20
N VAL A 326 2.37 -1.30 0.22
CA VAL A 326 2.44 -1.70 -1.20
C VAL A 326 3.90 -1.93 -1.59
N ASN A 327 4.17 -2.99 -2.35
CA ASN A 327 5.50 -3.33 -2.88
C ASN A 327 5.87 -2.43 -4.07
N TYR A 328 5.79 -1.11 -3.86
CA TYR A 328 6.07 -0.09 -4.86
C TYR A 328 6.42 1.25 -4.19
N ASP A 329 7.29 2.02 -4.84
CA ASP A 329 7.56 3.41 -4.45
C ASP A 329 6.73 4.35 -5.32
N PHE A 330 5.69 4.93 -4.74
CA PHE A 330 4.91 5.97 -5.40
C PHE A 330 5.69 7.30 -5.44
N PRO A 331 5.48 8.14 -6.46
CA PRO A 331 6.02 9.50 -6.48
C PRO A 331 5.69 10.29 -5.21
N THR A 332 6.61 11.14 -4.76
CA THR A 332 6.47 11.91 -3.50
C THR A 332 5.33 12.92 -3.51
N ASN A 333 4.81 13.29 -4.70
CA ASN A 333 3.69 14.21 -4.88
C ASN A 333 2.34 13.49 -5.09
N THR A 334 2.28 12.16 -4.98
CA THR A 334 1.05 11.40 -5.13
C THR A 334 0.07 11.71 -3.97
N LYS A 335 -1.22 11.90 -4.28
CA LYS A 335 -2.29 12.15 -3.28
C LYS A 335 -2.68 10.87 -2.53
N LEU A 336 -1.71 10.29 -1.85
CA LEU A 336 -1.78 9.02 -1.14
C LEU A 336 -1.28 9.25 0.29
N ILE A 337 -1.97 8.70 1.29
CA ILE A 337 -1.50 8.78 2.67
C ILE A 337 -0.35 7.78 2.82
N ASP A 338 0.87 8.29 2.99
CA ASP A 338 2.06 7.46 3.17
C ASP A 338 2.12 6.92 4.60
N CYS A 339 1.74 5.66 4.75
CA CYS A 339 1.81 4.92 5.99
C CYS A 339 2.53 3.58 5.81
N LYS A 340 3.37 3.48 4.78
CA LYS A 340 4.03 2.24 4.39
C LYS A 340 4.89 1.73 5.55
N ILE A 341 4.70 0.47 5.94
CA ILE A 341 5.52 -0.20 6.95
C ILE A 341 6.77 -0.77 6.28
N ALA A 342 6.54 -1.61 5.28
CA ALA A 342 7.55 -2.15 4.38
C ALA A 342 6.93 -2.42 3.00
N LYS A 343 7.73 -2.88 2.03
CA LYS A 343 7.26 -3.28 0.70
C LYS A 343 6.67 -4.68 0.73
N GLY A 344 5.43 -4.77 1.24
CA GLY A 344 4.71 -6.01 1.48
C GLY A 344 5.21 -6.77 2.71
N THR A 345 4.35 -7.63 3.25
CA THR A 345 4.74 -8.53 4.36
C THR A 345 5.67 -9.64 3.87
N GLN A 346 6.38 -10.27 4.80
CA GLN A 346 7.07 -11.53 4.54
C GLN A 346 6.05 -12.67 4.34
N SER A 347 6.50 -13.79 3.76
CA SER A 347 5.65 -14.96 3.60
C SER A 347 5.59 -15.78 4.89
N PHE A 348 4.43 -15.77 5.54
CA PHE A 348 4.13 -16.60 6.72
C PHE A 348 4.14 -18.11 6.46
N LEU A 349 4.37 -18.55 5.22
CA LEU A 349 4.71 -19.94 4.94
C LEU A 349 6.08 -20.35 5.51
N HIS A 350 6.98 -19.39 5.68
CA HIS A 350 8.38 -19.62 6.03
C HIS A 350 8.83 -18.87 7.28
N VAL A 351 8.40 -17.62 7.45
CA VAL A 351 8.83 -16.72 8.53
C VAL A 351 7.68 -15.80 8.92
N PRO A 352 7.66 -15.19 10.12
CA PRO A 352 6.59 -14.26 10.50
C PRO A 352 6.35 -13.19 9.44
N ALA A 353 5.08 -12.88 9.14
CA ALA A 353 4.69 -11.86 8.17
C ALA A 353 5.30 -10.48 8.48
N MET A 354 5.41 -10.16 9.77
CA MET A 354 6.05 -8.95 10.28
C MET A 354 6.55 -9.18 11.71
N SER A 355 7.36 -8.25 12.22
CA SER A 355 7.80 -8.20 13.62
C SER A 355 6.73 -7.60 14.55
N GLU A 356 6.84 -7.85 15.86
CA GLU A 356 5.95 -7.25 16.86
C GLU A 356 6.00 -5.71 16.84
N THR A 357 7.17 -5.13 16.60
CA THR A 357 7.32 -3.67 16.45
C THR A 357 6.56 -3.15 15.24
N GLU A 358 6.55 -3.89 14.13
CA GLU A 358 5.76 -3.53 12.95
C GLU A 358 4.25 -3.69 13.21
N VAL A 359 3.82 -4.68 14.00
CA VAL A 359 2.43 -4.78 14.46
C VAL A 359 2.04 -3.52 15.22
N GLN A 360 2.82 -3.15 16.23
CA GLN A 360 2.58 -1.94 17.04
C GLN A 360 2.54 -0.68 16.17
N LEU A 361 3.46 -0.55 15.20
CA LEU A 361 3.49 0.57 14.26
C LEU A 361 2.26 0.60 13.35
N CYS A 362 1.74 -0.56 12.90
CA CYS A 362 0.49 -0.62 12.15
C CYS A 362 -0.66 -0.04 12.97
N PHE A 363 -0.83 -0.47 14.21
CA PHE A 363 -1.90 0.04 15.08
C PHE A 363 -1.79 1.55 15.29
N GLU A 364 -0.58 2.07 15.54
CA GLU A 364 -0.39 3.51 15.77
C GLU A 364 -0.63 4.35 14.50
N LYS A 365 -0.19 3.88 13.32
CA LYS A 365 -0.46 4.57 12.05
C LYS A 365 -1.95 4.58 11.72
N GLY A 366 -2.63 3.44 11.88
CA GLY A 366 -4.08 3.33 11.71
C GLY A 366 -4.86 4.26 12.63
N LYS A 367 -4.48 4.28 13.91
CA LYS A 367 -5.03 5.21 14.91
C LYS A 367 -4.83 6.67 14.50
N SER A 368 -3.63 7.06 14.10
CA SER A 368 -3.28 8.44 13.72
C SER A 368 -4.10 8.95 12.53
N ILE A 369 -4.35 8.09 11.53
CA ILE A 369 -5.20 8.41 10.38
C ILE A 369 -6.63 8.72 10.86
N VAL A 370 -7.21 7.85 11.68
CA VAL A 370 -8.59 8.01 12.14
C VAL A 370 -8.74 9.19 13.11
N GLU A 371 -7.76 9.46 13.97
CA GLU A 371 -7.77 10.67 14.81
C GLU A 371 -7.76 11.95 13.98
N THR A 372 -7.01 11.97 12.88
CA THR A 372 -6.97 13.10 11.95
C THR A 372 -8.34 13.28 11.27
N ILE A 373 -8.97 12.19 10.86
CA ILE A 373 -10.32 12.20 10.25
C ILE A 373 -11.38 12.66 11.26
N SER A 374 -11.35 12.13 12.49
CA SER A 374 -12.23 12.55 13.59
C SER A 374 -12.11 14.06 13.86
N LYS A 375 -10.88 14.58 13.95
CA LYS A 375 -10.60 16.02 14.13
C LYS A 375 -11.14 16.90 13.00
N SER A 376 -11.39 16.35 11.82
CA SER A 376 -12.06 17.07 10.71
C SER A 376 -13.59 17.12 10.83
N GLY A 377 -14.16 16.62 11.95
CA GLY A 377 -15.59 16.60 12.22
C GLY A 377 -16.33 15.38 11.66
N SER A 378 -15.61 14.34 11.24
CA SER A 378 -16.20 13.08 10.79
C SER A 378 -16.71 12.29 11.99
N ASN A 379 -17.96 11.83 11.93
CA ASN A 379 -18.52 10.91 12.94
C ASN A 379 -18.94 9.55 12.36
N CYS A 380 -18.69 9.32 11.07
CA CYS A 380 -18.97 8.05 10.40
C CYS A 380 -17.80 7.69 9.50
N ILE A 381 -17.25 6.49 9.65
CA ILE A 381 -16.10 6.03 8.89
C ILE A 381 -16.29 4.59 8.43
N GLY A 382 -16.07 4.35 7.14
CA GLY A 382 -15.96 3.01 6.57
C GLY A 382 -14.51 2.64 6.26
N PHE A 383 -14.24 1.35 6.33
CA PHE A 383 -12.93 0.78 6.02
C PHE A 383 -13.03 -0.06 4.75
N GLY A 384 -12.01 0.05 3.91
CA GLY A 384 -11.81 -0.76 2.72
C GLY A 384 -10.38 -1.24 2.66
N GLU A 385 -10.17 -2.31 1.92
CA GLU A 385 -8.86 -2.94 1.75
C GLU A 385 -8.55 -3.15 0.27
N MET A 386 -7.26 -3.24 -0.05
CA MET A 386 -6.77 -3.70 -1.34
C MET A 386 -5.43 -4.40 -1.15
N GLY A 387 -5.33 -5.68 -1.53
CA GLY A 387 -4.06 -6.39 -1.44
C GLY A 387 -4.11 -7.77 -2.06
N ILE A 388 -3.20 -8.06 -2.98
CA ILE A 388 -3.09 -9.43 -3.48
C ILE A 388 -2.58 -10.35 -2.36
N GLY A 389 -3.34 -11.41 -2.09
CA GLY A 389 -3.06 -12.41 -1.05
C GLY A 389 -3.79 -12.19 0.27
N ASN A 390 -4.43 -11.04 0.49
CA ASN A 390 -5.04 -10.71 1.78
C ASN A 390 -6.26 -11.57 2.16
N THR A 391 -7.00 -12.13 1.20
CA THR A 391 -8.06 -13.11 1.49
C THR A 391 -7.49 -14.36 2.17
N SER A 392 -6.28 -14.79 1.80
CA SER A 392 -5.59 -15.91 2.43
C SER A 392 -5.21 -15.59 3.87
N THR A 393 -4.65 -14.40 4.07
CA THR A 393 -4.32 -13.86 5.38
C THR A 393 -5.56 -13.77 6.28
N ALA A 394 -6.66 -13.21 5.76
CA ALA A 394 -7.93 -13.11 6.47
C ALA A 394 -8.53 -14.47 6.83
N SER A 395 -8.46 -15.46 5.94
CA SER A 395 -8.91 -16.83 6.22
C SER A 395 -8.12 -17.52 7.34
N VAL A 396 -6.79 -17.34 7.36
CA VAL A 396 -5.93 -17.89 8.43
C VAL A 396 -6.25 -17.21 9.76
N LEU A 397 -6.34 -15.89 9.79
CA LEU A 397 -6.68 -15.14 11.00
C LEU A 397 -8.08 -15.47 11.51
N MET A 398 -9.07 -15.64 10.63
CA MET A 398 -10.40 -16.12 11.02
C MET A 398 -10.30 -17.47 11.72
N SER A 399 -9.65 -18.45 11.09
CA SER A 399 -9.50 -19.81 11.63
C SER A 399 -8.84 -19.81 13.02
N LEU A 400 -7.73 -19.08 13.18
CA LEU A 400 -7.00 -18.99 14.44
C LEU A 400 -7.76 -18.27 15.56
N LEU A 401 -8.59 -17.27 15.23
CA LEU A 401 -9.27 -16.44 16.21
C LEU A 401 -10.67 -16.94 16.58
N THR A 402 -11.27 -17.82 15.77
CA THR A 402 -12.59 -18.42 16.03
C THR A 402 -12.55 -19.93 16.27
N ASP A 403 -11.37 -20.55 16.18
CA ASP A 403 -11.17 -22.01 16.24
C ASP A 403 -11.93 -22.80 15.15
N PHE A 404 -12.36 -22.14 14.07
CA PHE A 404 -12.98 -22.82 12.95
C PHE A 404 -11.94 -23.57 12.10
N PRO A 405 -12.28 -24.73 11.52
CA PRO A 405 -11.42 -25.40 10.56
C PRO A 405 -11.06 -24.46 9.40
N LEU A 406 -9.79 -24.46 8.99
CA LEU A 406 -9.31 -23.60 7.91
C LEU A 406 -10.11 -23.80 6.62
N GLU A 407 -10.52 -25.04 6.34
CA GLU A 407 -11.30 -25.41 5.17
C GLU A 407 -12.66 -24.68 5.12
N GLU A 408 -13.19 -24.27 6.27
CA GLU A 408 -14.44 -23.49 6.38
C GLU A 408 -14.22 -21.97 6.27
N CYS A 409 -12.98 -21.52 6.45
CA CYS A 409 -12.58 -20.11 6.41
C CYS A 409 -12.05 -19.69 5.04
N VAL A 410 -11.65 -20.65 4.19
CA VAL A 410 -11.11 -20.38 2.85
C VAL A 410 -12.22 -20.39 1.80
N GLY A 411 -12.49 -19.22 1.23
CA GLY A 411 -13.41 -19.03 0.11
C GLY A 411 -12.74 -19.08 -1.26
N LYS A 412 -13.54 -18.99 -2.33
CA LYS A 412 -13.05 -18.95 -3.72
C LYS A 412 -12.29 -17.65 -4.02
N GLY A 413 -12.47 -16.59 -3.23
CA GLY A 413 -11.80 -15.32 -3.43
C GLY A 413 -12.05 -14.76 -4.84
N THR A 414 -10.98 -14.34 -5.51
CA THR A 414 -11.03 -13.71 -6.83
C THR A 414 -11.36 -14.64 -8.01
N GLY A 415 -12.04 -15.79 -7.78
CA GLY A 415 -12.59 -16.64 -8.85
C GLY A 415 -11.90 -17.99 -9.10
N VAL A 416 -11.31 -18.59 -8.06
CA VAL A 416 -10.42 -19.76 -8.16
C VAL A 416 -11.16 -21.07 -8.54
N SER A 417 -10.54 -21.93 -9.37
CA SER A 417 -11.03 -23.29 -9.69
C SER A 417 -10.95 -24.24 -8.49
N ASP A 418 -11.74 -25.31 -8.45
CA ASP A 418 -11.81 -26.21 -7.29
C ASP A 418 -10.43 -26.86 -6.94
N GLU A 419 -9.59 -27.12 -7.94
CA GLU A 419 -8.20 -27.61 -7.74
C GLU A 419 -7.29 -26.58 -7.09
N LYS A 420 -7.35 -25.33 -7.54
CA LYS A 420 -6.55 -24.23 -6.97
C LYS A 420 -7.02 -23.85 -5.56
N LEU A 421 -8.31 -24.02 -5.25
CA LEU A 421 -8.84 -23.86 -3.90
C LEU A 421 -8.20 -24.88 -2.94
N ILE A 422 -8.10 -26.15 -3.35
CA ILE A 422 -7.43 -27.21 -2.58
C ILE A 422 -5.94 -26.87 -2.40
N GLN A 423 -5.28 -26.41 -3.46
CA GLN A 423 -3.87 -25.99 -3.38
C GLN A 423 -3.68 -24.85 -2.37
N LYS A 424 -4.54 -23.82 -2.41
CA LYS A 424 -4.55 -22.72 -1.44
C LYS A 424 -4.74 -23.24 -0.02
N GLN A 425 -5.73 -24.10 0.21
CA GLN A 425 -5.95 -24.71 1.54
C GLN A 425 -4.72 -25.45 2.04
N ASN A 426 -4.07 -26.26 1.19
CA ASN A 426 -2.85 -27.00 1.55
C ASN A 426 -1.69 -26.08 1.92
N ILE A 427 -1.49 -24.98 1.18
CA ILE A 427 -0.44 -23.99 1.49
C ILE A 427 -0.69 -23.34 2.84
N LEU A 428 -1.93 -22.88 3.09
CA LEU A 428 -2.29 -22.20 4.33
C LEU A 428 -2.25 -23.15 5.53
N LYS A 429 -2.69 -24.40 5.35
CA LYS A 429 -2.59 -25.44 6.37
C LYS A 429 -1.15 -25.71 6.76
N LYS A 430 -0.26 -25.87 5.76
CA LYS A 430 1.18 -26.00 6.00
C LYS A 430 1.76 -24.81 6.77
N ALA A 431 1.30 -23.60 6.46
CA ALA A 431 1.77 -22.42 7.18
C ALA A 431 1.31 -22.40 8.66
N ILE A 432 0.07 -22.80 8.94
CA ILE A 432 -0.44 -22.96 10.30
C ILE A 432 0.31 -24.08 11.04
N ASP A 433 0.52 -25.24 10.40
CA ASP A 433 1.22 -26.38 11.01
C ASP A 433 2.70 -26.05 11.32
N ASN A 434 3.32 -25.16 10.55
CA ASN A 434 4.68 -24.68 10.79
C ASN A 434 4.80 -23.70 11.96
N TYR A 435 3.69 -23.15 12.44
CA TYR A 435 3.69 -22.16 13.51
C TYR A 435 3.85 -22.82 14.88
N SER A 436 4.97 -22.54 15.52
CA SER A 436 5.32 -23.01 16.87
C SER A 436 5.31 -21.89 17.93
N GLY A 437 4.78 -20.72 17.57
CA GLY A 437 4.68 -19.57 18.47
C GLY A 437 3.55 -19.70 19.51
N GLN A 438 3.43 -18.69 20.36
CA GLN A 438 2.39 -18.64 21.39
C GLN A 438 0.99 -18.45 20.77
N ALA A 439 -0.04 -18.99 21.42
CA ALA A 439 -1.42 -18.83 20.97
C ALA A 439 -2.05 -17.48 21.38
N ASP A 440 -1.24 -16.51 21.81
CA ASP A 440 -1.72 -15.18 22.13
C ASP A 440 -1.94 -14.35 20.84
N LEU A 441 -2.80 -13.34 20.98
CA LEU A 441 -3.22 -12.51 19.85
C LEU A 441 -2.03 -11.82 19.17
N LEU A 442 -1.09 -11.25 19.94
CA LEU A 442 -0.01 -10.45 19.35
C LEU A 442 0.92 -11.33 18.52
N SER A 443 1.29 -12.50 19.04
CA SER A 443 2.12 -13.48 18.31
C SER A 443 1.44 -13.95 17.02
N GLN A 444 0.13 -14.24 17.06
CA GLN A 444 -0.63 -14.63 15.88
C GLN A 444 -0.74 -13.51 14.84
N LEU A 445 -0.98 -12.26 15.26
CA LEU A 445 -1.03 -11.11 14.36
C LEU A 445 0.33 -10.80 13.74
N SER A 446 1.42 -10.94 14.50
CA SER A 446 2.79 -10.78 13.98
C SER A 446 3.11 -11.83 12.93
N TYR A 447 2.75 -13.09 13.21
CA TYR A 447 3.10 -14.20 12.32
C TYR A 447 2.25 -14.23 11.06
N PHE A 448 0.95 -14.00 11.16
CA PHE A 448 0.01 -14.22 10.05
C PHE A 448 -0.62 -12.93 9.50
N GLY A 449 -0.36 -11.76 10.07
CA GLY A 449 -1.05 -10.50 9.74
C GLY A 449 -0.72 -9.89 8.37
N GLY A 450 -1.48 -8.84 8.04
CA GLY A 450 -1.26 -7.95 6.90
C GLY A 450 -1.14 -6.49 7.36
N PHE A 451 -0.28 -5.70 6.74
CA PHE A 451 -0.08 -4.31 7.16
C PHE A 451 -1.36 -3.47 7.06
N GLU A 452 -2.13 -3.64 5.99
CA GLU A 452 -3.42 -2.99 5.80
C GLU A 452 -4.45 -3.48 6.83
N ILE A 453 -4.48 -4.79 7.10
CA ILE A 453 -5.42 -5.39 8.08
C ILE A 453 -5.18 -4.82 9.48
N LEU A 454 -3.91 -4.77 9.92
CA LEU A 454 -3.59 -4.29 11.26
C LEU A 454 -3.70 -2.76 11.40
N GLN A 455 -3.42 -2.00 10.34
CA GLN A 455 -3.71 -0.56 10.33
C GLN A 455 -5.22 -0.30 10.41
N MET A 456 -6.05 -1.05 9.68
CA MET A 456 -7.51 -0.93 9.80
C MET A 456 -8.00 -1.30 11.20
N ALA A 457 -7.45 -2.34 11.85
CA ALA A 457 -7.83 -2.73 13.21
C ALA A 457 -7.53 -1.60 14.22
N GLY A 458 -6.34 -0.99 14.15
CA GLY A 458 -6.00 0.19 14.96
C GLY A 458 -6.89 1.39 14.66
N GLY A 459 -7.25 1.59 13.39
CA GLY A 459 -8.21 2.60 12.96
C GLY A 459 -9.60 2.39 13.54
N MET A 460 -10.15 1.16 13.48
CA MET A 460 -11.47 0.83 14.04
C MET A 460 -11.52 1.07 15.55
N LEU A 461 -10.47 0.67 16.29
CA LEU A 461 -10.37 0.95 17.73
C LEU A 461 -10.31 2.45 18.03
N SER A 462 -9.60 3.22 17.21
CA SER A 462 -9.57 4.68 17.33
C SER A 462 -10.94 5.31 17.01
N ALA A 463 -11.65 4.82 15.99
CA ALA A 463 -12.99 5.28 15.64
C ALA A 463 -13.98 5.06 16.80
N PHE A 464 -13.89 3.90 17.46
CA PHE A 464 -14.66 3.60 18.66
C PHE A 464 -14.38 4.59 19.79
N LYS A 465 -13.10 4.84 20.11
CA LYS A 465 -12.71 5.82 21.14
C LYS A 465 -13.21 7.24 20.82
N ASN A 466 -13.31 7.58 19.53
CA ASN A 466 -13.81 8.87 19.04
C ASN A 466 -15.34 8.92 18.86
N LYS A 467 -16.10 7.92 19.36
CA LYS A 467 -17.57 7.84 19.24
C LYS A 467 -18.07 7.95 17.79
N MET A 468 -17.33 7.35 16.86
CA MET A 468 -17.71 7.30 15.45
C MET A 468 -18.52 6.03 15.16
N LEU A 469 -19.44 6.11 14.20
CA LEU A 469 -20.06 4.94 13.58
C LEU A 469 -19.03 4.27 12.64
N ILE A 470 -18.85 2.96 12.78
CA ILE A 470 -17.87 2.16 12.04
C ILE A 470 -18.63 1.33 11.00
N LEU A 471 -18.37 1.57 9.72
CA LEU A 471 -18.96 0.78 8.64
C LEU A 471 -18.00 -0.37 8.28
N VAL A 472 -18.49 -1.59 8.45
CA VAL A 472 -17.76 -2.82 8.16
C VAL A 472 -18.25 -3.38 6.83
N ASP A 473 -17.33 -3.49 5.86
CA ASP A 473 -17.62 -3.90 4.48
C ASP A 473 -17.86 -5.42 4.33
N GLY A 474 -17.00 -6.10 3.58
CA GLY A 474 -17.06 -7.54 3.32
C GLY A 474 -16.18 -8.36 4.24
N PHE A 475 -15.88 -9.59 3.80
CA PHE A 475 -15.18 -10.62 4.57
C PHE A 475 -13.92 -10.13 5.30
N ILE A 476 -12.99 -9.48 4.58
CA ILE A 476 -11.71 -9.07 5.17
C ILE A 476 -11.91 -7.97 6.22
N CYS A 477 -12.77 -6.99 5.95
CA CYS A 477 -13.11 -5.96 6.93
C CYS A 477 -13.79 -6.54 8.18
N THR A 478 -14.59 -7.59 8.02
CA THR A 478 -15.18 -8.32 9.14
C THR A 478 -14.14 -9.11 9.95
N VAL A 479 -13.10 -9.66 9.30
CA VAL A 479 -11.94 -10.25 10.01
C VAL A 479 -11.15 -9.19 10.77
N VAL A 480 -10.98 -8.00 10.19
CA VAL A 480 -10.36 -6.87 10.90
C VAL A 480 -11.19 -6.46 12.11
N PHE A 481 -12.52 -6.42 11.96
CA PHE A 481 -13.41 -6.18 13.09
C PHE A 481 -13.29 -7.27 14.15
N LEU A 482 -13.19 -8.55 13.76
CA LEU A 482 -12.94 -9.66 14.69
C LEU A 482 -11.66 -9.40 15.49
N ILE A 483 -10.55 -9.04 14.83
CA ILE A 483 -9.30 -8.66 15.51
C ILE A 483 -9.59 -7.56 16.54
N ALA A 484 -10.18 -6.44 16.12
CA ALA A 484 -10.49 -5.32 17.00
C ALA A 484 -11.42 -5.70 18.19
N SER A 485 -12.38 -6.60 17.97
CA SER A 485 -13.29 -7.08 19.02
C SER A 485 -12.63 -8.00 20.05
N LYS A 486 -11.58 -8.75 19.66
CA LYS A 486 -10.75 -9.51 20.61
C LYS A 486 -9.97 -8.57 21.55
N ILE A 487 -9.72 -7.35 21.11
CA ILE A 487 -9.06 -6.29 21.89
C ILE A 487 -10.08 -5.57 22.78
N ASN A 488 -11.19 -5.14 22.19
CA ASN A 488 -12.26 -4.44 22.90
C ASN A 488 -13.63 -4.87 22.38
N PRO A 489 -14.33 -5.79 23.08
CA PRO A 489 -15.63 -6.30 22.65
C PRO A 489 -16.71 -5.22 22.50
N ASN A 490 -16.59 -4.10 23.22
CA ASN A 490 -17.57 -3.00 23.16
C ASN A 490 -17.59 -2.27 21.81
N ILE A 491 -16.57 -2.49 20.96
CA ILE A 491 -16.53 -1.92 19.60
C ILE A 491 -17.76 -2.30 18.76
N LYS A 492 -18.39 -3.45 19.05
CA LYS A 492 -19.63 -3.89 18.40
C LYS A 492 -20.75 -2.87 18.50
N ASN A 493 -20.80 -2.07 19.56
CA ASN A 493 -21.82 -1.02 19.73
C ASN A 493 -21.74 0.07 18.66
N ASN A 494 -20.56 0.28 18.07
CA ASN A 494 -20.33 1.29 17.04
C ASN A 494 -20.34 0.72 15.62
N ALA A 495 -20.35 -0.61 15.46
CA ALA A 495 -20.18 -1.25 14.18
C ALA A 495 -21.50 -1.52 13.47
N VAL A 496 -21.53 -1.17 12.18
CA VAL A 496 -22.61 -1.48 11.25
C VAL A 496 -22.05 -2.39 10.17
N PHE A 497 -22.55 -3.63 10.13
CA PHE A 497 -22.18 -4.61 9.12
C PHE A 497 -22.97 -4.33 7.84
N CYS A 498 -22.27 -3.86 6.80
CA CYS A 498 -22.90 -3.21 5.66
C CYS A 498 -23.55 -4.23 4.72
N HIS A 499 -22.86 -5.33 4.43
CA HIS A 499 -23.41 -6.35 3.55
C HIS A 499 -22.93 -7.76 3.90
N CYS A 500 -23.73 -8.75 3.52
CA CYS A 500 -23.29 -10.13 3.40
C CYS A 500 -22.58 -10.27 2.06
N SER A 501 -21.32 -10.73 2.07
CA SER A 501 -20.62 -11.05 0.82
C SER A 501 -20.98 -12.44 0.33
N ALA A 502 -20.81 -12.71 -0.96
CA ALA A 502 -21.00 -14.05 -1.52
C ALA A 502 -20.00 -15.12 -1.00
N GLU A 503 -19.00 -14.73 -0.21
CA GLU A 503 -18.06 -15.66 0.44
C GLU A 503 -18.73 -16.42 1.59
N LYS A 504 -18.72 -17.75 1.53
CA LYS A 504 -19.30 -18.63 2.57
C LYS A 504 -18.69 -18.39 3.96
N ALA A 505 -17.40 -18.10 4.01
CA ALA A 505 -16.69 -17.79 5.26
C ALA A 505 -17.24 -16.52 5.93
N HIS A 506 -17.70 -15.54 5.15
CA HIS A 506 -18.25 -14.31 5.71
C HIS A 506 -19.57 -14.55 6.46
N ILE A 507 -20.47 -15.40 5.92
CA ILE A 507 -21.73 -15.77 6.58
C ILE A 507 -21.43 -16.37 7.96
N LYS A 508 -20.52 -17.35 8.03
CA LYS A 508 -20.12 -17.99 9.28
C LYS A 508 -19.52 -17.01 10.28
N LEU A 509 -18.70 -16.07 9.79
CA LEU A 509 -18.10 -15.06 10.65
C LEU A 509 -19.14 -14.07 11.19
N LEU A 510 -20.13 -13.67 10.37
CA LEU A 510 -21.24 -12.83 10.82
C LEU A 510 -22.09 -13.55 11.88
N GLU A 511 -22.33 -14.85 11.72
CA GLU A 511 -23.01 -15.68 12.73
C GLU A 511 -22.21 -15.77 14.04
N TYR A 512 -20.91 -16.03 13.97
CA TYR A 512 -20.01 -16.05 15.13
C TYR A 512 -20.01 -14.72 15.89
N LEU A 513 -20.04 -13.60 15.16
CA LEU A 513 -20.08 -12.26 15.75
C LEU A 513 -21.49 -11.83 16.19
N GLU A 514 -22.52 -12.65 15.97
CA GLU A 514 -23.93 -12.30 16.13
C GLU A 514 -24.26 -10.95 15.46
N ALA A 515 -23.79 -10.80 14.22
CA ALA A 515 -23.86 -9.59 13.42
C ALA A 515 -24.88 -9.76 12.31
N LYS A 516 -25.81 -8.80 12.20
CA LYS A 516 -26.83 -8.80 11.14
C LYS A 516 -26.43 -7.81 10.03
N PRO A 517 -26.06 -8.28 8.83
CA PRO A 517 -25.74 -7.39 7.72
C PRO A 517 -26.99 -6.67 7.19
N ILE A 518 -26.82 -5.45 6.68
CA ILE A 518 -27.93 -4.66 6.12
C ILE A 518 -28.32 -5.15 4.72
N LEU A 519 -27.33 -5.40 3.86
CA LEU A 519 -27.54 -5.76 2.47
C LEU A 519 -27.15 -7.21 2.18
N ASN A 520 -27.79 -7.82 1.20
CA ASN A 520 -27.37 -9.07 0.59
C ASN A 520 -27.52 -8.94 -0.93
N LEU A 521 -26.41 -8.61 -1.60
CA LEU A 521 -26.36 -8.23 -3.03
C LEU A 521 -25.33 -9.05 -3.81
N ASP A 522 -24.86 -10.18 -3.25
CA ASP A 522 -23.83 -11.04 -3.83
C ASP A 522 -22.49 -10.34 -4.14
N LEU A 523 -22.22 -9.22 -3.48
CA LEU A 523 -20.98 -8.46 -3.60
C LEU A 523 -19.80 -9.26 -3.04
N ARG A 524 -18.65 -9.12 -3.71
CA ARG A 524 -17.39 -9.79 -3.35
C ARG A 524 -16.15 -9.02 -3.84
N LEU A 525 -16.32 -7.70 -4.04
CA LEU A 525 -15.27 -6.83 -4.56
C LEU A 525 -14.32 -6.37 -3.44
N GLY A 526 -14.87 -5.99 -2.28
CA GLY A 526 -14.10 -5.37 -1.21
C GLY A 526 -14.00 -3.86 -1.41
N GLU A 527 -12.83 -3.28 -1.11
CA GLU A 527 -12.52 -1.86 -1.29
C GLU A 527 -13.39 -0.89 -0.46
N GLY A 528 -14.24 -1.38 0.45
CA GLY A 528 -15.20 -0.54 1.18
C GLY A 528 -16.49 -0.26 0.39
N THR A 529 -16.73 -0.97 -0.70
CA THR A 529 -17.86 -0.69 -1.61
C THR A 529 -19.23 -0.94 -0.98
N GLY A 530 -19.36 -1.99 -0.16
CA GLY A 530 -20.56 -2.23 0.62
C GLY A 530 -20.84 -1.11 1.62
N CYS A 531 -19.82 -0.50 2.22
CA CYS A 531 -19.99 0.69 3.07
C CYS A 531 -20.65 1.84 2.31
N ALA A 532 -20.15 2.15 1.11
CA ALA A 532 -20.69 3.24 0.29
C ALA A 532 -22.12 2.96 -0.20
N VAL A 533 -22.42 1.72 -0.61
CA VAL A 533 -23.75 1.32 -1.10
C VAL A 533 -24.79 1.23 0.01
N THR A 534 -24.39 0.89 1.24
CA THR A 534 -25.28 0.86 2.41
C THR A 534 -25.59 2.26 2.95
N PHE A 535 -24.79 3.27 2.62
CA PHE A 535 -24.90 4.62 3.20
C PHE A 535 -26.29 5.28 3.07
N PRO A 536 -27.02 5.20 1.93
CA PRO A 536 -28.39 5.72 1.83
C PRO A 536 -29.38 5.13 2.85
N ILE A 537 -29.17 3.88 3.28
CA ILE A 537 -30.01 3.22 4.29
C ILE A 537 -29.75 3.85 5.67
N LEU A 538 -28.50 4.19 5.98
CA LEU A 538 -28.16 4.94 7.19
C LEU A 538 -28.78 6.34 7.17
N LYS A 539 -28.74 7.03 6.03
CA LYS A 539 -29.43 8.31 5.85
C LYS A 539 -30.95 8.20 6.04
N SER A 540 -31.54 7.08 5.62
CA SER A 540 -32.97 6.81 5.85
C SER A 540 -33.29 6.57 7.32
N ALA A 541 -32.41 5.85 8.05
CA ALA A 541 -32.50 5.66 9.49
C ALA A 541 -32.39 7.00 10.25
N GLU A 542 -31.47 7.87 9.84
CA GLU A 542 -31.30 9.23 10.36
C GLU A 542 -32.56 10.07 10.14
N ALA A 543 -33.05 10.13 8.89
CA ALA A 543 -34.16 10.97 8.49
C ALA A 543 -35.46 10.61 9.21
N PHE A 544 -35.80 9.32 9.36
CA PHE A 544 -37.05 8.97 10.03
C PHE A 544 -37.03 9.42 11.51
N LEU A 545 -35.92 9.25 12.23
CA LEU A 545 -35.87 9.59 13.65
C LEU A 545 -35.96 11.11 13.86
N ASN A 546 -35.36 11.88 12.95
CA ASN A 546 -35.30 13.34 13.05
C ASN A 546 -36.55 14.04 12.49
N GLU A 547 -37.11 13.55 11.39
CA GLU A 547 -38.09 14.30 10.60
C GLU A 547 -39.51 13.75 10.69
N MET A 548 -39.68 12.45 10.95
CA MET A 548 -41.02 11.85 11.04
C MET A 548 -41.79 12.42 12.23
N ALA A 549 -43.05 12.78 12.02
CA ALA A 549 -43.93 13.26 13.09
C ALA A 549 -44.14 12.21 14.19
N SER A 550 -44.41 12.65 15.41
CA SER A 550 -44.95 11.79 16.48
C SER A 550 -46.47 11.71 16.39
N PHE A 551 -47.08 10.66 16.96
CA PHE A 551 -48.53 10.52 17.10
C PHE A 551 -49.17 11.79 17.69
N GLU A 552 -48.54 12.37 18.72
CA GLU A 552 -49.00 13.59 19.36
C GLU A 552 -48.95 14.80 18.42
N SER A 553 -47.79 15.04 17.77
CA SER A 553 -47.63 16.18 16.86
C SER A 553 -48.52 16.11 15.62
N ALA A 554 -48.91 14.90 15.20
CA ALA A 554 -49.78 14.67 14.07
C ALA A 554 -51.27 14.58 14.45
N GLY A 555 -51.61 14.63 15.74
CA GLY A 555 -52.99 14.47 16.21
C GLY A 555 -53.58 13.08 15.94
N ILE A 556 -52.75 12.04 15.88
CA ILE A 556 -53.18 10.66 15.63
C ILE A 556 -53.29 9.92 16.97
N SER A 557 -54.45 9.34 17.25
CA SER A 557 -54.68 8.54 18.47
C SER A 557 -53.73 7.34 18.53
N ARG A 558 -53.06 7.16 19.68
CA ARG A 558 -52.44 5.88 20.03
C ARG A 558 -53.57 4.89 20.29
N LYS A 559 -53.57 3.74 19.61
CA LYS A 559 -54.50 2.65 19.91
C LYS A 559 -54.32 2.16 21.33
#